data_AF-A0A4Q6AID6-F1
#
_entry.id   AF-A0A4Q6AID6-F1
#
_cell.length_a   1.000
_cell.length_b   1.000
_cell.length_c   1.000
_cell.angle_alpha   90.00
_cell.angle_beta   90.00
_cell.angle_gamma   90.00
#
_symmetry.space_group_name_H-M   'P 1'
#
loop_
_entity.id
_entity.type
_entity.pdbx_description
1 polymer ?
#
loop_
_entity_poly.entity_id
_entity_poly.type
_entity_poly.pdbx_seq_one_letter_code
_entity_poly.pdbx_strand_id
1 'polypeptide(L)'
;MNETVFSYEQLAVFTHSVFLAMGCSEADAKLATKVLLSADSRGIDSHGIARLSGYVRLWEAKRVNATPQVKILHQTPSTATVDGDSGLGLVVAPKAMQIAIDKAKAVGTGWVSVQGSNHFGIAGYHAMMALEHDMIGICMTNASPLVAPTFSIERLLGTNPICVAIPAGEEPPFVADLATTTAANGKLEILQRKN
;
A
#
# COMPACT_ATOMS: atom_id res chain seq x y z
N MET A 1 1.02 -21.30 22.72
CA MET A 1 -0.23 -20.89 22.05
C MET A 1 -0.43 -21.83 20.89
N ASN A 2 -1.61 -22.45 20.73
CA ASN A 2 -1.91 -23.22 19.53
C ASN A 2 -2.05 -22.24 18.36
N GLU A 3 -1.17 -22.34 17.38
CA GLU A 3 -1.29 -21.58 16.14
C GLU A 3 -2.44 -22.15 15.32
N THR A 4 -3.36 -21.28 14.92
CA THR A 4 -4.45 -21.62 14.00
C THR A 4 -4.07 -21.12 12.62
N VAL A 5 -4.08 -22.00 11.63
CA VAL A 5 -3.76 -21.66 10.24
C VAL A 5 -5.06 -21.44 9.47
N PHE A 6 -5.12 -20.36 8.70
CA PHE A 6 -6.23 -20.03 7.83
C PHE A 6 -5.77 -20.06 6.37
N SER A 7 -6.61 -20.58 5.47
CA SER A 7 -6.32 -20.53 4.04
C SER A 7 -6.43 -19.10 3.50
N TYR A 8 -5.75 -18.83 2.39
CA TYR A 8 -5.85 -17.54 1.70
C TYR A 8 -7.31 -17.20 1.35
N GLU A 9 -8.08 -18.19 0.87
CA GLU A 9 -9.48 -18.03 0.47
C GLU A 9 -10.36 -17.64 1.66
N GLN A 10 -10.16 -18.28 2.82
CA GLN A 10 -10.90 -17.93 4.03
C GLN A 10 -10.64 -16.48 4.45
N LEU A 11 -9.36 -16.08 4.45
CA LEU A 11 -8.96 -14.70 4.78
C LEU A 11 -9.48 -13.71 3.74
N ALA A 12 -9.50 -14.08 2.45
CA ALA A 12 -9.99 -13.25 1.36
C ALA A 12 -11.49 -13.00 1.47
N VAL A 13 -12.30 -14.05 1.68
CA VAL A 13 -13.76 -13.92 1.85
C VAL A 13 -14.10 -13.03 3.04
N PHE A 14 -13.43 -13.24 4.17
CA PHE A 14 -13.65 -12.43 5.37
C PHE A 14 -13.25 -10.97 5.15
N THR A 15 -12.03 -10.72 4.67
CA THR A 15 -11.49 -9.37 4.44
C THR A 15 -12.36 -8.61 3.42
N HIS A 16 -12.79 -9.28 2.36
CA HIS A 16 -13.68 -8.72 1.35
C HIS A 16 -15.02 -8.29 1.94
N SER A 17 -15.63 -9.17 2.74
CA SER A 17 -16.91 -8.89 3.42
C SER A 17 -16.81 -7.67 4.34
N VAL A 18 -15.67 -7.49 5.03
CA VAL A 18 -15.42 -6.32 5.87
C VAL A 18 -15.33 -5.03 5.04
N PHE A 19 -14.60 -5.02 3.93
CA PHE A 19 -14.53 -3.83 3.06
C PHE A 19 -15.89 -3.50 2.43
N LEU A 20 -16.68 -4.49 2.03
CA LEU A 20 -18.06 -4.27 1.60
C LEU A 20 -18.91 -3.65 2.72
N ALA A 21 -18.79 -4.13 3.95
CA ALA A 21 -19.50 -3.59 5.11
C ALA A 21 -19.08 -2.16 5.46
N MET A 22 -17.83 -1.78 5.16
CA MET A 22 -17.36 -0.38 5.24
C MET A 22 -17.98 0.51 4.13
N GLY A 23 -18.64 -0.07 3.14
CA GLY A 23 -19.28 0.66 2.04
C GLY A 23 -18.41 0.79 0.78
N CYS A 24 -17.29 0.06 0.68
CA CYS A 24 -16.54 0.01 -0.57
C CYS A 24 -17.39 -0.59 -1.69
N SER A 25 -17.16 -0.14 -2.93
CA SER A 25 -17.70 -0.84 -4.11
C SER A 25 -17.14 -2.26 -4.19
N GLU A 26 -17.83 -3.17 -4.88
CA GLU A 26 -17.34 -4.55 -5.10
C GLU A 26 -15.92 -4.56 -5.69
N ALA A 27 -15.66 -3.70 -6.68
CA ALA A 27 -14.35 -3.59 -7.32
C ALA A 27 -13.26 -3.12 -6.35
N ASP A 28 -13.56 -2.09 -5.55
CA ASP A 28 -12.60 -1.53 -4.60
C ASP A 28 -12.39 -2.46 -3.39
N ALA A 29 -13.44 -3.13 -2.91
CA ALA A 29 -13.35 -4.12 -1.85
C ALA A 29 -12.46 -5.30 -2.28
N LYS A 30 -12.66 -5.81 -3.50
CA LYS A 30 -11.83 -6.89 -4.07
C LYS A 30 -10.37 -6.46 -4.21
N LEU A 31 -10.14 -5.25 -4.72
CA LEU A 31 -8.79 -4.69 -4.86
C LEU A 31 -8.11 -4.53 -3.48
N ALA A 32 -8.80 -3.92 -2.51
CA ALA A 32 -8.27 -3.68 -1.18
C ALA A 32 -7.92 -5.00 -0.47
N THR A 33 -8.78 -6.02 -0.57
CA THR A 33 -8.50 -7.38 -0.08
C THR A 33 -7.25 -7.98 -0.70
N LYS A 34 -7.13 -7.92 -2.04
CA LYS A 34 -5.96 -8.45 -2.75
C LYS A 34 -4.67 -7.76 -2.29
N VAL A 35 -4.68 -6.43 -2.18
CA VAL A 35 -3.52 -5.66 -1.73
C VAL A 35 -3.17 -6.01 -0.29
N LEU A 36 -4.16 -6.05 0.61
CA LEU A 36 -3.92 -6.34 2.02
C LEU A 36 -3.30 -7.73 2.21
N LEU A 37 -3.91 -8.77 1.64
CA LEU A 37 -3.45 -10.15 1.80
C LEU A 37 -2.19 -10.49 1.01
N SER A 38 -1.77 -9.63 0.07
CA SER A 38 -0.46 -9.77 -0.56
C SER A 38 0.69 -9.64 0.44
N ALA A 39 0.49 -8.91 1.55
CA ALA A 39 1.47 -8.81 2.60
C ALA A 39 1.61 -10.14 3.37
N ASP A 40 0.49 -10.74 3.78
CA ASP A 40 0.50 -12.05 4.46
C ASP A 40 1.12 -13.13 3.57
N SER A 41 0.76 -13.15 2.28
CA SER A 41 1.27 -14.12 1.30
C SER A 41 2.78 -14.00 1.06
N ARG A 42 3.38 -12.86 1.44
CA ARG A 42 4.81 -12.59 1.33
C ARG A 42 5.54 -12.66 2.68
N GLY A 43 4.87 -13.12 3.73
CA GLY A 43 5.44 -13.20 5.08
C GLY A 43 5.67 -11.83 5.75
N ILE A 44 4.91 -10.80 5.33
CA ILE A 44 4.97 -9.44 5.88
C ILE A 44 3.77 -9.24 6.81
N ASP A 45 3.75 -10.02 7.91
CA ASP A 45 2.62 -10.11 8.85
C ASP A 45 2.20 -8.76 9.45
N SER A 46 3.13 -7.81 9.51
CA SER A 46 2.90 -6.47 10.04
C SER A 46 1.98 -5.59 9.18
N HIS A 47 1.76 -5.94 7.90
CA HIS A 47 1.01 -5.13 6.95
C HIS A 47 -0.15 -5.89 6.27
N GLY A 48 -0.36 -7.15 6.66
CA GLY A 48 -1.46 -7.98 6.18
C GLY A 48 -2.76 -7.80 6.97
N ILE A 49 -3.53 -8.88 7.11
CA ILE A 49 -4.85 -8.87 7.75
C ILE A 49 -4.83 -8.29 9.17
N ALA A 50 -3.69 -8.36 9.86
CA ALA A 50 -3.44 -7.71 11.14
C ALA A 50 -3.71 -6.19 11.15
N ARG A 51 -3.74 -5.53 9.99
CA ARG A 51 -4.06 -4.11 9.80
C ARG A 51 -5.55 -3.84 9.51
N LEU A 52 -6.36 -4.85 9.22
CA LEU A 52 -7.76 -4.69 8.83
C LEU A 52 -8.56 -3.86 9.86
N SER A 53 -8.39 -4.15 11.16
CA SER A 53 -9.03 -3.39 12.24
C SER A 53 -8.60 -1.93 12.32
N GLY A 54 -7.41 -1.59 11.81
CA GLY A 54 -6.95 -0.21 11.68
C GLY A 54 -7.72 0.54 10.60
N TYR A 55 -7.97 -0.08 9.46
CA TYR A 55 -8.78 0.50 8.38
C TYR A 55 -10.22 0.74 8.84
N VAL A 56 -10.82 -0.22 9.54
CA VAL A 56 -12.18 -0.07 10.11
C VAL A 56 -12.23 1.13 11.06
N ARG A 57 -11.29 1.24 12.01
CA ARG A 57 -11.23 2.37 12.95
C ARG A 57 -11.07 3.72 12.25
N LEU A 58 -10.27 3.79 11.19
CA LEU A 58 -10.10 5.02 10.40
C LEU A 58 -11.39 5.41 9.69
N TRP A 59 -12.12 4.43 9.16
CA TRP A 59 -13.39 4.63 8.50
C TRP A 59 -14.50 5.07 9.48
N GLU A 60 -14.63 4.42 10.63
CA GLU A 60 -15.57 4.80 11.70
C GLU A 60 -15.31 6.25 12.18
N ALA A 61 -14.03 6.63 12.26
CA ALA A 61 -13.61 8.00 12.59
C ALA A 61 -13.75 8.99 11.42
N LYS A 62 -14.32 8.58 10.28
CA LYS A 62 -14.49 9.39 9.06
C LYS A 62 -13.17 9.99 8.51
N ARG A 63 -12.04 9.30 8.74
CA ARG A 63 -10.72 9.67 8.22
C ARG A 63 -10.38 8.98 6.91
N VAL A 64 -11.15 7.96 6.55
CA VAL A 64 -11.05 7.24 5.27
C VAL A 64 -12.39 7.31 4.56
N ASN A 65 -12.37 7.71 3.30
CA ASN A 65 -13.49 7.59 2.39
C ASN A 65 -13.51 6.19 1.78
N ALA A 66 -14.58 5.42 2.03
CA ALA A 66 -14.72 4.06 1.50
C ALA A 66 -15.12 4.04 0.01
N THR A 67 -15.65 5.15 -0.51
CA THR A 67 -16.07 5.32 -1.91
C THR A 67 -15.34 6.51 -2.55
N PRO A 68 -14.01 6.48 -2.65
CA PRO A 68 -13.23 7.62 -3.11
C PRO A 68 -13.42 7.87 -4.60
N GLN A 69 -13.61 9.14 -4.98
CA GLN A 69 -13.55 9.57 -6.37
C GLN A 69 -12.11 9.99 -6.73
N VAL A 70 -11.28 8.99 -7.04
CA VAL A 70 -9.89 9.23 -7.45
C VAL A 70 -9.84 10.04 -8.74
N LYS A 71 -9.15 11.18 -8.73
CA LYS A 71 -9.12 12.13 -9.86
C LYS A 71 -7.71 12.57 -10.19
N ILE A 72 -7.41 12.71 -11.48
CA ILE A 72 -6.21 13.40 -11.95
C ILE A 72 -6.47 14.90 -11.86
N LEU A 73 -5.67 15.61 -11.07
CA LEU A 73 -5.73 17.07 -10.93
C LEU A 73 -4.96 17.77 -12.04
N HIS A 74 -3.81 17.21 -12.40
CA HIS A 74 -2.94 17.73 -13.44
C HIS A 74 -2.18 16.58 -14.10
N GLN A 75 -1.89 16.70 -15.40
CA GLN A 75 -1.09 15.71 -16.10
C GLN A 75 -0.33 16.28 -17.30
N THR A 76 0.79 15.64 -17.58
CA THR A 76 1.57 15.73 -18.82
C THR A 76 1.62 14.34 -19.47
N PRO A 77 2.29 14.16 -20.63
CA PRO A 77 2.46 12.81 -21.19
C PRO A 77 3.14 11.82 -20.23
N SER A 78 4.15 12.25 -19.46
CA SER A 78 4.93 11.37 -18.56
C SER A 78 4.63 11.55 -17.06
N THR A 79 3.81 12.53 -16.67
CA THR A 79 3.53 12.80 -15.24
C THR A 79 2.05 13.00 -14.93
N ALA A 80 1.65 12.76 -13.69
CA ALA A 80 0.35 13.20 -13.16
C ALA A 80 0.38 13.49 -11.65
N THR A 81 -0.53 14.35 -11.21
CA THR A 81 -0.90 14.51 -9.81
C THR A 81 -2.32 14.00 -9.62
N VAL A 82 -2.51 13.11 -8.66
CA VAL A 82 -3.78 12.44 -8.37
C VAL A 82 -4.26 12.84 -6.98
N ASP A 83 -5.54 13.17 -6.86
CA ASP A 83 -6.25 13.24 -5.59
C ASP A 83 -6.91 11.90 -5.27
N GLY A 84 -6.59 11.34 -4.11
CA GLY A 84 -7.13 10.10 -3.60
C GLY A 84 -8.48 10.24 -2.90
N ASP A 85 -8.99 11.45 -2.69
CA ASP A 85 -10.28 11.74 -2.06
C ASP A 85 -10.41 11.11 -0.64
N SER A 86 -9.32 11.17 0.12
CA SER A 86 -9.15 10.50 1.41
C SER A 86 -9.42 9.00 1.37
N GLY A 87 -9.27 8.37 0.20
CA GLY A 87 -9.53 6.97 -0.03
C GLY A 87 -8.60 6.03 0.73
N LEU A 88 -8.99 4.75 0.79
CA LEU A 88 -8.09 3.68 1.20
C LEU A 88 -6.85 3.67 0.30
N GLY A 89 -5.66 3.74 0.88
CA GLY A 89 -4.42 3.64 0.09
C GLY A 89 -4.31 2.33 -0.68
N LEU A 90 -4.93 1.26 -0.16
CA LEU A 90 -5.08 -0.04 -0.82
C LEU A 90 -5.83 0.04 -2.17
N VAL A 91 -6.60 1.10 -2.41
CA VAL A 91 -7.36 1.35 -3.63
C VAL A 91 -6.72 2.47 -4.46
N VAL A 92 -6.29 3.55 -3.80
CA VAL A 92 -5.73 4.72 -4.48
C VAL A 92 -4.36 4.41 -5.10
N ALA A 93 -3.47 3.72 -4.38
CA ALA A 93 -2.11 3.47 -4.84
C ALA A 93 -2.04 2.55 -6.08
N PRO A 94 -2.81 1.45 -6.18
CA PRO A 94 -2.84 0.65 -7.41
C PRO A 94 -3.38 1.44 -8.61
N LYS A 95 -4.42 2.27 -8.41
CA LYS A 95 -4.95 3.14 -9.48
C LYS A 95 -3.91 4.16 -9.94
N ALA A 96 -3.17 4.77 -9.03
CA ALA A 96 -2.08 5.69 -9.34
C ALA A 96 -0.93 4.99 -10.08
N MET A 97 -0.56 3.78 -9.67
CA MET A 97 0.47 3.01 -10.35
C MET A 97 0.06 2.59 -11.75
N GLN A 98 -1.22 2.23 -11.97
CA GLN A 98 -1.73 1.97 -13.30
C GLN A 98 -1.59 3.19 -14.21
N ILE A 99 -1.90 4.40 -13.72
CA ILE A 99 -1.67 5.65 -14.46
C ILE A 99 -0.19 5.84 -14.80
N ALA A 100 0.73 5.53 -13.87
CA ALA A 100 2.16 5.61 -14.13
C ALA A 100 2.60 4.63 -15.23
N ILE A 101 2.15 3.38 -15.14
CA ILE A 101 2.39 2.34 -16.14
C ILE A 101 1.89 2.77 -17.52
N ASP A 102 0.65 3.27 -17.61
CA ASP A 102 0.04 3.66 -18.88
C ASP A 102 0.80 4.83 -19.53
N LYS A 103 1.27 5.79 -18.72
CA LYS A 103 2.14 6.88 -19.18
C LYS A 103 3.52 6.39 -19.62
N ALA A 104 4.12 5.47 -18.87
CA ALA A 104 5.40 4.87 -19.23
C ALA A 104 5.31 4.09 -20.55
N LYS A 105 4.21 3.39 -20.81
CA LYS A 105 3.96 2.73 -22.10
C LYS A 105 3.90 3.72 -23.26
N ALA A 106 3.32 4.90 -23.03
CA ALA A 106 3.13 5.91 -24.06
C ALA A 106 4.42 6.68 -24.41
N VAL A 107 5.22 7.05 -23.41
CA VAL A 107 6.35 7.98 -23.59
C VAL A 107 7.64 7.59 -22.87
N GLY A 108 7.76 6.34 -22.44
CA GLY A 108 8.98 5.75 -21.86
C GLY A 108 9.13 5.90 -20.35
N THR A 109 8.45 6.87 -19.72
CA THR A 109 8.42 7.01 -18.25
C THR A 109 7.06 7.49 -17.75
N GLY A 110 6.74 7.18 -16.50
CA GLY A 110 5.50 7.58 -15.84
C GLY A 110 5.73 7.89 -14.37
N TRP A 111 5.45 9.12 -13.95
CA TRP A 111 5.61 9.57 -12.57
C TRP A 111 4.30 10.12 -12.03
N VAL A 112 3.78 9.51 -10.97
CA VAL A 112 2.50 9.90 -10.38
C VAL A 112 2.71 10.27 -8.93
N SER A 113 2.35 11.51 -8.59
CA SER A 113 2.22 11.96 -7.21
C SER A 113 0.77 11.80 -6.75
N VAL A 114 0.57 11.32 -5.52
CA VAL A 114 -0.76 11.16 -4.94
C VAL A 114 -0.86 12.05 -3.71
N GLN A 115 -1.91 12.85 -3.65
CA GLN A 115 -2.35 13.58 -2.44
C GLN A 115 -3.69 13.02 -1.95
N GLY A 116 -4.06 13.34 -0.70
CA GLY A 116 -5.36 12.93 -0.18
C GLY A 116 -5.57 11.41 -0.14
N SER A 117 -4.52 10.64 0.19
CA SER A 117 -4.60 9.17 0.34
C SER A 117 -4.39 8.78 1.82
N ASN A 118 -4.58 7.49 2.12
CA ASN A 118 -4.32 6.89 3.43
C ASN A 118 -3.29 5.75 3.33
N HIS A 119 -3.07 5.04 4.44
CA HIS A 119 -2.19 3.88 4.52
C HIS A 119 -2.46 2.89 3.37
N PHE A 120 -1.40 2.48 2.67
CA PHE A 120 -1.50 1.76 1.39
C PHE A 120 -1.06 0.29 1.42
N GLY A 121 -0.89 -0.28 2.62
CA GLY A 121 -0.36 -1.64 2.77
C GLY A 121 1.15 -1.70 2.53
N ILE A 122 1.62 -2.74 1.84
CA ILE A 122 3.03 -2.87 1.43
C ILE A 122 3.30 -2.06 0.15
N ALA A 123 4.45 -1.39 0.08
CA ALA A 123 4.83 -0.64 -1.12
C ALA A 123 5.15 -1.60 -2.29
N GLY A 124 5.62 -2.80 -1.96
CA GLY A 124 5.93 -3.87 -2.90
C GLY A 124 4.78 -4.25 -3.82
N TYR A 125 3.54 -4.29 -3.34
CA TYR A 125 2.39 -4.62 -4.20
C TYR A 125 2.30 -3.65 -5.38
N HIS A 126 2.39 -2.35 -5.09
CA HIS A 126 2.26 -1.30 -6.10
C HIS A 126 3.46 -1.32 -7.03
N ALA A 127 4.69 -1.31 -6.51
CA ALA A 127 5.92 -1.38 -7.31
C ALA A 127 5.91 -2.58 -8.28
N MET A 128 5.49 -3.76 -7.79
CA MET A 128 5.47 -4.99 -8.59
C MET A 128 4.43 -4.97 -9.73
N MET A 129 3.43 -4.09 -9.72
CA MET A 129 2.49 -3.98 -10.86
C MET A 129 3.19 -3.65 -12.17
N ALA A 130 4.34 -2.96 -12.11
CA ALA A 130 5.14 -2.64 -13.29
C ALA A 130 5.81 -3.88 -13.92
N LEU A 131 6.05 -4.93 -13.14
CA LEU A 131 6.75 -6.14 -13.60
C LEU A 131 5.96 -6.87 -14.69
N GLU A 132 4.62 -6.87 -14.62
CA GLU A 132 3.74 -7.48 -15.64
C GLU A 132 3.84 -6.78 -17.01
N HIS A 133 4.56 -5.65 -17.08
CA HIS A 133 4.75 -4.86 -18.29
C HIS A 133 6.22 -4.70 -18.69
N ASP A 134 7.11 -5.52 -18.12
CA ASP A 134 8.56 -5.41 -18.32
C ASP A 134 9.09 -4.00 -17.99
N MET A 135 8.56 -3.42 -16.90
CA MET A 135 8.91 -2.08 -16.42
C MET A 135 9.49 -2.11 -15.01
N ILE A 136 10.38 -1.16 -14.75
CA ILE A 136 10.86 -0.87 -13.40
C ILE A 136 9.76 -0.11 -12.64
N GLY A 137 9.34 -0.66 -11.50
CA GLY A 137 8.38 -0.02 -10.60
C GLY A 137 9.07 0.62 -9.41
N ILE A 138 8.70 1.85 -9.08
CA ILE A 138 9.16 2.56 -7.88
C ILE A 138 7.93 3.04 -7.11
N CYS A 139 7.89 2.79 -5.80
CA CYS A 139 6.82 3.26 -4.92
C CYS A 139 7.39 3.82 -3.63
N MET A 140 6.91 4.99 -3.22
CA MET A 140 7.30 5.67 -1.99
C MET A 140 6.07 6.27 -1.33
N THR A 141 6.07 6.37 0.00
CA THR A 141 5.06 7.13 0.75
C THR A 141 5.69 7.71 2.00
N ASN A 142 5.03 8.70 2.60
CA ASN A 142 5.26 9.11 3.97
C ASN A 142 4.26 8.46 4.94
N ALA A 143 4.54 8.56 6.24
CA ALA A 143 3.65 8.14 7.32
C ALA A 143 3.63 9.17 8.45
N SER A 144 2.78 8.97 9.47
CA SER A 144 2.70 9.83 10.65
C SER A 144 4.05 9.93 11.38
N PRO A 145 4.33 11.04 12.10
CA PRO A 145 5.59 11.25 12.81
C PRO A 145 5.86 10.17 13.86
N LEU A 146 6.84 9.30 13.58
CA LEU A 146 7.25 8.20 14.45
C LEU A 146 8.77 8.14 14.64
N VAL A 147 9.53 8.83 13.79
CA VAL A 147 10.98 8.70 13.64
C VAL A 147 11.63 10.04 13.89
N ALA A 148 12.65 10.04 14.75
CA ALA A 148 13.49 11.22 14.96
C ALA A 148 14.51 11.32 13.81
N PRO A 149 14.65 12.49 13.15
CA PRO A 149 15.75 12.74 12.24
C PRO A 149 17.11 12.53 12.92
N THR A 150 18.16 12.26 12.13
CA THR A 150 19.52 12.14 12.66
C THR A 150 19.89 13.37 13.49
N PHE A 151 20.41 13.13 14.69
CA PHE A 151 20.76 14.16 15.69
C PHE A 151 19.58 14.91 16.32
N SER A 152 18.34 14.48 16.08
CA SER A 152 17.16 14.94 16.81
C SER A 152 16.77 13.98 17.93
N ILE A 153 16.04 14.49 18.92
CA ILE A 153 15.36 13.70 19.96
C ILE A 153 13.83 13.71 19.80
N GLU A 154 13.31 14.55 18.90
CA GLU A 154 11.88 14.68 18.62
C GLU A 154 11.48 13.97 17.33
N ARG A 155 10.28 13.36 17.32
CA ARG A 155 9.72 12.64 16.17
C ARG A 155 9.21 13.63 15.13
N LEU A 156 9.62 13.44 13.88
CA LEU A 156 9.19 14.28 12.76
C LEU A 156 8.82 13.46 11.52
N LEU A 157 9.61 12.43 11.19
CA LEU A 157 9.44 11.62 9.99
C LEU A 157 8.55 10.42 10.27
N GLY A 158 7.89 9.90 9.23
CA GLY A 158 7.33 8.55 9.27
C GLY A 158 8.39 7.49 8.98
N THR A 159 7.97 6.22 8.93
CA THR A 159 8.83 5.10 8.48
C THR A 159 9.16 5.16 6.98
N ASN A 160 8.49 6.06 6.25
CA ASN A 160 8.70 6.50 4.88
C ASN A 160 9.36 5.44 3.97
N PRO A 161 8.62 4.37 3.59
CA PRO A 161 9.22 3.27 2.85
C PRO A 161 9.59 3.67 1.42
N ILE A 162 10.58 2.96 0.90
CA ILE A 162 11.01 3.00 -0.50
C ILE A 162 10.93 1.58 -1.02
N CYS A 163 10.27 1.41 -2.16
CA CYS A 163 10.23 0.14 -2.86
C CYS A 163 10.65 0.30 -4.32
N VAL A 164 11.45 -0.67 -4.79
CA VAL A 164 11.91 -0.80 -6.17
C VAL A 164 11.70 -2.24 -6.62
N ALA A 165 11.06 -2.42 -7.77
CA ALA A 165 10.85 -3.70 -8.43
C ALA A 165 11.43 -3.64 -9.85
N ILE A 166 12.27 -4.60 -10.23
CA ILE A 166 13.00 -4.63 -11.51
C ILE A 166 12.79 -6.01 -12.17
N PRO A 167 12.33 -6.07 -13.44
CA PRO A 167 12.23 -7.32 -14.18
C PRO A 167 13.63 -7.92 -14.42
N ALA A 168 13.70 -9.25 -14.44
CA ALA A 168 14.97 -9.98 -14.55
C ALA A 168 14.99 -11.00 -15.70
N GLY A 169 14.15 -10.77 -16.73
CA GLY A 169 14.00 -11.69 -17.86
C GLY A 169 13.41 -13.03 -17.42
N GLU A 170 14.20 -14.10 -17.52
CA GLU A 170 13.80 -15.46 -17.15
C GLU A 170 13.94 -15.76 -15.65
N GLU A 171 14.65 -14.90 -14.91
CA GLU A 171 14.88 -15.06 -13.48
C GLU A 171 13.79 -14.37 -12.64
N PRO A 172 13.64 -14.75 -11.35
CA PRO A 172 12.77 -14.02 -10.44
C PRO A 172 13.13 -12.52 -10.39
N PRO A 173 12.12 -11.63 -10.39
CA PRO A 173 12.36 -10.20 -10.39
C PRO A 173 13.04 -9.76 -9.09
N PHE A 174 13.89 -8.73 -9.19
CA PHE A 174 14.42 -8.08 -8.00
C PHE A 174 13.34 -7.20 -7.37
N VAL A 175 13.07 -7.39 -6.08
CA VAL A 175 12.10 -6.58 -5.33
C VAL A 175 12.70 -6.20 -3.97
N ALA A 176 13.01 -4.92 -3.80
CA ALA A 176 13.40 -4.34 -2.53
C ALA A 176 12.24 -3.50 -1.99
N ASP A 177 11.68 -3.87 -0.84
CA ASP A 177 10.64 -3.10 -0.13
C ASP A 177 11.10 -2.88 1.31
N LEU A 178 11.48 -1.65 1.64
CA LEU A 178 12.14 -1.32 2.90
C LEU A 178 11.60 -0.03 3.51
N ALA A 179 11.35 -0.07 4.82
CA ALA A 179 11.24 1.15 5.61
C ALA A 179 12.60 1.86 5.67
N THR A 180 12.61 3.18 5.75
CA THR A 180 13.84 3.97 5.92
C THR A 180 14.34 4.00 7.38
N THR A 181 13.59 3.38 8.28
CA THR A 181 13.95 3.16 9.69
C THR A 181 14.70 1.87 9.91
N THR A 182 15.51 1.82 10.97
CA THR A 182 16.26 0.62 11.42
C THR A 182 15.37 -0.62 11.60
N ALA A 183 14.12 -0.44 12.05
CA ALA A 183 13.12 -1.50 12.11
C ALA A 183 11.74 -0.93 11.79
N ALA A 184 10.89 -1.72 11.12
CA ALA A 184 9.52 -1.34 10.86
C ALA A 184 8.71 -1.22 12.17
N ASN A 185 7.91 -0.16 12.31
CA ASN A 185 7.07 0.06 13.49
C ASN A 185 6.14 -1.12 13.79
N GLY A 186 5.66 -1.81 12.74
CA GLY A 186 4.84 -3.00 12.89
C GLY A 186 5.51 -4.15 13.64
N LYS A 187 6.85 -4.26 13.64
CA LYS A 187 7.56 -5.24 14.49
C LYS A 187 7.41 -4.91 15.97
N LEU A 188 7.40 -3.63 16.34
CA LEU A 188 7.14 -3.18 17.72
C LEU A 188 5.70 -3.49 18.12
N GLU A 189 4.73 -3.26 17.23
CA GLU A 189 3.33 -3.60 17.49
C GLU A 189 3.12 -5.11 17.66
N ILE A 190 3.79 -5.95 16.88
CA ILE A 190 3.74 -7.41 17.03
C ILE A 190 4.28 -7.83 18.41
N LEU A 191 5.40 -7.25 18.85
CA LEU A 191 5.97 -7.52 20.17
C LEU A 191 5.05 -7.06 21.31
N GLN A 192 4.39 -5.90 21.17
CA GLN A 192 3.38 -5.43 22.13
C GLN A 192 2.19 -6.39 22.28
N ARG A 193 1.80 -7.11 21.22
CA ARG A 193 0.70 -8.09 21.26
C ARG A 193 1.08 -9.40 21.98
N LYS A 194 2.38 -9.65 22.19
CA LYS A 194 2.89 -10.87 22.84
C LYS A 194 3.04 -10.74 24.36
N ASN A 195 2.96 -9.50 24.88
CA ASN A 195 2.99 -9.18 26.31
C ASN A 195 1.59 -8.78 26.77
#